data_AF-A0A516TJY7-F1
#
_entry.id   AF-A0A516TJY7-F1
#
_cell.length_a   1.000
_cell.length_b   1.000
_cell.length_c   1.000
_cell.angle_alpha   90.00
_cell.angle_beta   90.00
_cell.angle_gamma   90.00
#
_symmetry.space_group_name_H-M   'P 1'
#
loop_
_entity.id
_entity.type
_entity.pdbx_description
1 polymer ?
#
loop_
_entity_poly.entity_id
_entity_poly.type
_entity_poly.pdbx_seq_one_letter_code
_entity_poly.pdbx_strand_id
1 'polypeptide(L)'
;MNNPILQNTIEYFFFDLFLYSAIQKMLHFSPFTRSVEGYQLLPRYLVVPLSILILLFEMGAAGSFLFIPKQAGVSLALGLLISFSLAVLVNLLRGHKTIDCGCFGPSTEAYSWMILARNFILCSILVLLYLLPLAPRFPTFWERIFSFWMGTVFFIIFSGWNQIITNAAQPLLKKKMLYD
;
A
#
# COMPACT_ATOMS: atom_id res chain seq x y z
N MET A 1 28.18 3.31 4.96
CA MET A 1 27.15 2.77 4.03
C MET A 1 25.82 3.52 4.15
N ASN A 2 25.85 4.86 4.25
CA ASN A 2 24.64 5.67 4.42
C ASN A 2 24.52 6.62 3.22
N ASN A 3 24.09 6.07 2.08
CA ASN A 3 24.02 6.80 0.82
C ASN A 3 22.68 7.56 0.74
N PRO A 4 22.69 8.90 0.57
CA PRO A 4 21.46 9.69 0.51
C PRO A 4 20.57 9.29 -0.68
N ILE A 5 21.19 8.82 -1.77
CA ILE A 5 20.48 8.33 -2.96
C ILE A 5 19.57 7.16 -2.59
N LEU A 6 20.08 6.17 -1.86
CA LEU A 6 19.30 4.98 -1.48
C LEU A 6 18.12 5.34 -0.59
N GLN A 7 18.34 6.18 0.42
CA GLN A 7 17.27 6.61 1.34
C GLN A 7 16.17 7.35 0.59
N ASN A 8 16.54 8.34 -0.24
CA ASN A 8 15.58 9.10 -1.03
C ASN A 8 14.82 8.23 -2.04
N THR A 9 15.48 7.26 -2.66
CA THR A 9 14.81 6.33 -3.59
C THR A 9 13.74 5.51 -2.89
N ILE A 10 13.99 5.06 -1.66
CA ILE A 10 12.99 4.35 -0.86
C ILE A 10 11.84 5.29 -0.50
N GLU A 11 12.13 6.52 -0.07
CA GLU A 11 11.11 7.53 0.26
C GLU A 11 10.22 7.86 -0.94
N TYR A 12 10.81 8.09 -2.12
CA TYR A 12 10.05 8.35 -3.35
C TYR A 12 9.23 7.15 -3.81
N PHE A 13 9.75 5.93 -3.65
CA PHE A 13 8.97 4.71 -3.91
C PHE A 13 7.73 4.63 -3.03
N PHE A 14 7.84 4.91 -1.73
CA PHE A 14 6.68 4.90 -0.83
C PHE A 14 5.74 6.07 -1.08
N PHE A 15 6.27 7.25 -1.42
CA PHE A 15 5.48 8.39 -1.88
C PHE A 15 4.57 7.99 -3.06
N ASP A 16 5.16 7.42 -4.13
CA ASP A 16 4.42 7.00 -5.32
C ASP A 16 3.40 5.90 -4.98
N LEU A 17 3.77 4.95 -4.12
CA LEU A 17 2.89 3.87 -3.66
C LEU A 17 1.64 4.41 -2.96
N PHE A 18 1.80 5.27 -1.96
CA PHE A 18 0.67 5.83 -1.21
C PHE A 18 -0.15 6.81 -2.06
N LEU A 19 0.52 7.63 -2.88
CA LEU A 19 -0.15 8.56 -3.77
C LEU A 19 -1.02 7.81 -4.79
N TYR A 20 -0.47 6.79 -5.45
CA TYR A 20 -1.23 5.95 -6.36
C TYR A 20 -2.41 5.26 -5.65
N SER A 21 -2.18 4.73 -4.45
CA SER A 21 -3.24 4.07 -3.68
C SER A 21 -4.39 5.02 -3.31
N ALA A 22 -4.05 6.26 -2.93
CA ALA A 22 -5.03 7.30 -2.63
C ALA A 22 -5.81 7.72 -3.89
N ILE A 23 -5.12 7.94 -5.02
CA ILE A 23 -5.76 8.28 -6.30
C ILE A 23 -6.76 7.20 -6.72
N GLN A 24 -6.37 5.92 -6.64
CA GLN A 24 -7.27 4.81 -6.99
C GLN A 24 -8.51 4.77 -6.10
N LYS A 25 -8.36 4.98 -4.78
CA LYS A 25 -9.49 5.02 -3.85
C LYS A 25 -10.37 6.26 -4.03
N MET A 26 -9.80 7.38 -4.43
CA MET A 26 -10.56 8.60 -4.72
C MET A 26 -11.39 8.43 -6.00
N LEU A 27 -10.80 7.90 -7.07
CA LEU A 27 -11.48 7.64 -8.34
C LEU A 27 -12.56 6.54 -8.20
N HIS A 28 -12.29 5.51 -7.39
CA HIS A 28 -13.17 4.37 -7.19
C HIS A 28 -13.69 4.29 -5.74
N PHE A 29 -14.19 5.41 -5.22
CA PHE A 29 -14.60 5.52 -3.83
C PHE A 29 -15.78 4.62 -3.45
N SER A 30 -16.77 4.45 -4.34
CA SER A 30 -17.92 3.56 -4.11
C SER A 30 -17.52 2.07 -4.05
N PRO A 31 -16.71 1.52 -4.98
CA PRO A 31 -16.09 0.21 -4.82
C PRO A 31 -15.30 0.08 -3.51
N PHE A 32 -14.46 1.06 -3.17
CA PHE A 32 -13.64 1.03 -1.96
C PHE A 32 -14.48 0.98 -0.67
N THR A 33 -15.52 1.80 -0.55
CA THR A 33 -16.43 1.78 0.61
C THR A 33 -17.16 0.45 0.74
N ARG A 34 -17.55 -0.19 -0.37
CA ARG A 34 -18.13 -1.54 -0.36
C ARG A 34 -17.11 -2.60 0.10
N SER A 35 -15.85 -2.49 -0.31
CA SER A 35 -14.77 -3.34 0.21
C SER A 35 -14.60 -3.18 1.72
N VAL A 36 -14.65 -1.93 2.22
CA VAL A 36 -14.56 -1.64 3.66
C VAL A 36 -15.75 -2.21 4.43
N GLU A 37 -16.97 -2.07 3.89
CA GLU A 37 -18.18 -2.69 4.45
C GLU A 37 -18.07 -4.22 4.47
N GLY A 38 -17.51 -4.81 3.41
CA GLY A 38 -17.30 -6.25 3.25
C GLY A 38 -16.38 -6.88 4.29
N TYR A 39 -15.51 -6.11 4.95
CA TYR A 39 -14.70 -6.61 6.06
C TYR A 39 -15.51 -6.89 7.33
N GLN A 40 -16.74 -6.35 7.46
CA GLN A 40 -17.62 -6.55 8.63
C GLN A 40 -16.90 -6.28 9.98
N LEU A 41 -15.93 -5.36 9.99
CA LEU A 41 -15.19 -4.95 11.18
C LEU A 41 -15.90 -3.82 11.93
N LEU A 42 -16.79 -3.10 11.24
CA LEU A 42 -17.36 -1.83 11.69
C LEU A 42 -18.87 -1.81 11.44
N PRO A 43 -19.63 -1.06 12.25
CA PRO A 43 -21.03 -0.82 11.98
C PRO A 43 -21.21 0.04 10.73
N ARG A 44 -22.31 -0.17 10.01
CA ARG A 44 -22.57 0.41 8.68
C ARG A 44 -22.46 1.94 8.63
N TYR A 45 -22.81 2.63 9.71
CA TYR A 45 -22.74 4.09 9.81
C TYR A 45 -21.30 4.63 9.91
N LEU A 46 -20.30 3.82 10.30
CA LEU A 46 -18.89 4.22 10.37
C LEU A 46 -18.10 3.91 9.10
N VAL A 47 -18.66 3.15 8.16
CA VAL A 47 -17.95 2.74 6.94
C VAL A 47 -17.47 3.94 6.13
N VAL A 48 -18.38 4.87 5.80
CA VAL A 48 -18.04 6.04 4.97
C VAL A 48 -17.07 6.99 5.68
N PRO A 49 -17.29 7.40 6.95
CA PRO A 49 -16.33 8.21 7.68
C PRO A 49 -14.94 7.59 7.74
N LEU A 50 -14.84 6.28 7.99
CA LEU A 50 -13.55 5.61 8.06
C LEU A 50 -12.88 5.51 6.68
N SER A 51 -13.64 5.27 5.62
CA SER A 51 -13.10 5.29 4.26
C SER A 51 -12.49 6.65 3.90
N ILE A 52 -13.13 7.75 4.31
CA ILE A 52 -12.57 9.11 4.14
C ILE A 52 -11.29 9.26 4.98
N LEU A 53 -11.32 8.83 6.25
CA LEU A 53 -10.17 8.90 7.15
C LEU A 53 -8.96 8.13 6.58
N ILE A 54 -9.17 6.93 6.05
CA ILE A 54 -8.13 6.11 5.41
C ILE A 54 -7.53 6.87 4.22
N LEU A 55 -8.37 7.45 3.36
CA LEU A 55 -7.92 8.24 2.22
C LEU A 55 -7.07 9.45 2.66
N LEU A 56 -7.51 10.16 3.71
CA LEU A 56 -6.76 11.29 4.28
C LEU A 56 -5.40 10.83 4.84
N PHE A 57 -5.36 9.70 5.53
CA PHE A 57 -4.09 9.18 6.05
C PHE A 57 -3.15 8.70 4.94
N GLU A 58 -3.66 8.12 3.86
CA GLU A 58 -2.81 7.74 2.71
C GLU A 58 -2.22 8.96 2.00
N MET A 59 -3.03 10.02 1.79
CA MET A 59 -2.53 11.29 1.27
C MET A 59 -1.52 11.93 2.24
N GLY A 60 -1.79 11.86 3.54
CA GLY A 60 -0.88 12.31 4.59
C GLY A 60 0.44 11.53 4.57
N ALA A 61 0.41 10.22 4.37
CA ALA A 61 1.59 9.38 4.25
C ALA A 61 2.41 9.76 3.02
N ALA A 62 1.78 9.94 1.86
CA ALA A 62 2.48 10.46 0.67
C ALA A 62 3.12 11.83 0.98
N GLY A 63 2.33 12.82 1.43
CA GLY A 63 2.85 14.15 1.75
C GLY A 63 3.97 14.15 2.80
N SER A 64 3.94 13.21 3.75
CA SER A 64 4.94 13.13 4.81
C SER A 64 6.36 12.84 4.30
N PHE A 65 6.50 12.04 3.24
CA PHE A 65 7.80 11.75 2.62
C PHE A 65 8.39 12.96 1.88
N LEU A 66 7.61 14.02 1.63
CA LEU A 66 8.09 15.24 0.98
C LEU A 66 8.34 16.41 1.96
N PHE A 67 7.51 16.53 3.01
CA PHE A 67 7.43 17.76 3.81
C PHE A 67 7.72 17.58 5.31
N ILE A 68 7.74 16.34 5.81
CA ILE A 68 7.80 16.05 7.25
C ILE A 68 9.09 15.25 7.54
N PRO A 69 9.65 15.30 8.78
CA PRO A 69 10.77 14.45 9.15
C PRO A 69 10.53 12.97 8.83
N LYS A 70 11.56 12.33 8.24
CA LYS A 70 11.58 10.91 7.83
C LYS A 70 10.86 9.98 8.82
N GLN A 71 11.17 10.12 10.11
CA GLN A 71 10.63 9.25 11.16
C GLN A 71 9.11 9.29 11.24
N ALA A 72 8.50 10.48 11.19
CA ALA A 72 7.05 10.61 11.28
C ALA A 72 6.36 10.03 10.03
N GLY A 73 6.93 10.26 8.84
CA GLY A 73 6.39 9.67 7.61
C GLY A 73 6.48 8.15 7.58
N VAL A 74 7.61 7.60 8.00
CA VAL A 74 7.81 6.15 8.12
C VAL A 74 6.85 5.55 9.15
N SER A 75 6.66 6.18 10.31
CA SER A 75 5.72 5.70 11.34
C SER A 75 4.28 5.68 10.82
N LEU A 76 3.85 6.73 10.09
CA LEU A 76 2.50 6.78 9.52
C LEU A 76 2.31 5.70 8.45
N ALA A 77 3.28 5.55 7.55
CA ALA A 77 3.28 4.51 6.51
C ALA A 77 3.22 3.08 7.10
N LEU A 78 4.01 2.82 8.15
CA LEU A 78 3.97 1.55 8.88
C LEU A 78 2.60 1.31 9.52
N GLY A 79 2.03 2.31 10.20
CA GLY A 79 0.70 2.21 10.79
C GLY A 79 -0.38 1.85 9.77
N LEU A 80 -0.35 2.46 8.58
CA LEU A 80 -1.27 2.16 7.50
C LEU A 80 -1.08 0.76 6.92
N LEU A 81 0.17 0.34 6.65
CA LEU A 81 0.43 -0.99 6.13
C LEU A 81 0.06 -2.09 7.13
N ILE A 82 0.36 -1.89 8.41
CA ILE A 82 0.05 -2.86 9.47
C ILE A 82 -1.46 -2.94 9.69
N SER A 83 -2.16 -1.80 9.80
CA SER A 83 -3.62 -1.79 9.99
C SER A 83 -4.35 -2.46 8.83
N PHE A 84 -3.94 -2.17 7.58
CA PHE A 84 -4.50 -2.81 6.40
C PHE A 84 -4.20 -4.32 6.38
N SER A 85 -2.97 -4.73 6.69
CA SER A 85 -2.60 -6.14 6.75
C SER A 85 -3.36 -6.89 7.83
N LEU A 86 -3.60 -6.26 8.98
CA LEU A 86 -4.39 -6.84 10.07
C LEU A 86 -5.86 -7.01 9.64
N ALA A 87 -6.44 -6.02 8.96
CA ALA A 87 -7.79 -6.13 8.43
C ALA A 87 -7.94 -7.30 7.44
N VAL A 88 -6.98 -7.46 6.52
CA VAL A 88 -6.94 -8.61 5.59
C VAL A 88 -6.78 -9.94 6.35
N LEU A 89 -5.86 -10.01 7.32
CA LEU A 89 -5.61 -11.22 8.10
C LEU A 89 -6.82 -11.64 8.93
N VAL A 90 -7.48 -10.70 9.62
CA VAL A 90 -8.69 -10.98 10.40
C VAL A 90 -9.80 -11.51 9.49
N ASN A 91 -9.95 -10.96 8.28
CA ASN A 91 -10.96 -11.42 7.35
C ASN A 91 -10.67 -12.82 6.80
N LEU A 92 -9.39 -13.14 6.56
CA LEU A 92 -8.96 -14.50 6.20
C LEU A 92 -9.25 -15.51 7.31
N LEU A 93 -8.94 -15.16 8.56
CA LEU A 93 -9.21 -16.02 9.72
C LEU A 93 -10.72 -16.26 9.96
N ARG A 94 -11.58 -15.32 9.55
CA ARG A 94 -13.04 -15.46 9.57
C ARG A 94 -13.59 -16.33 8.43
N GLY A 95 -12.74 -16.85 7.54
CA GLY A 95 -13.15 -17.72 6.44
C GLY A 95 -13.73 -17.00 5.23
N HIS A 96 -13.62 -15.67 5.15
CA HIS A 96 -14.06 -14.89 3.99
C HIS A 96 -12.97 -14.95 2.90
N LYS A 97 -13.15 -15.86 1.94
CA LYS A 97 -12.13 -16.26 0.95
C LYS A 97 -12.07 -15.38 -0.30
N THR A 98 -12.94 -14.38 -0.43
CA THR A 98 -12.95 -13.42 -1.53
C THR A 98 -12.90 -12.02 -0.96
N ILE A 99 -11.72 -11.40 -1.00
CA ILE A 99 -11.51 -10.04 -0.50
C ILE A 99 -11.33 -9.15 -1.71
N ASP A 100 -12.18 -8.13 -1.84
CA ASP A 100 -11.97 -7.09 -2.85
C ASP A 100 -11.08 -6.01 -2.21
N CYS A 101 -9.79 -6.01 -2.53
CA CYS A 101 -8.83 -5.12 -1.87
C CYS A 101 -8.97 -3.66 -2.32
N GLY A 102 -9.94 -3.33 -3.19
CA GLY A 102 -10.29 -1.98 -3.63
C GLY A 102 -9.24 -1.28 -4.49
N CYS A 103 -7.98 -1.74 -4.48
CA CYS A 103 -6.86 -1.15 -5.21
C CYS A 103 -6.50 -1.93 -6.49
N PHE A 104 -6.82 -3.22 -6.57
CA PHE A 104 -6.49 -4.10 -7.71
C PHE A 104 -7.65 -5.02 -8.14
N GLY A 105 -8.85 -4.88 -7.57
CA GLY A 105 -10.04 -5.67 -7.91
C GLY A 105 -10.23 -6.95 -7.07
N PRO A 106 -11.25 -7.76 -7.40
CA PRO A 106 -11.66 -8.91 -6.62
C PRO A 106 -10.56 -9.98 -6.58
N SER A 107 -10.26 -10.47 -5.38
CA SER A 107 -9.11 -11.36 -5.18
C SER A 107 -9.44 -12.71 -4.57
N THR A 108 -8.61 -13.71 -4.89
CA THR A 108 -8.68 -15.06 -4.35
C THR A 108 -8.02 -15.15 -2.96
N GLU A 109 -8.31 -16.23 -2.23
CA GLU A 109 -7.63 -16.57 -0.97
C GLU A 109 -6.09 -16.60 -1.12
N ALA A 110 -5.58 -17.19 -2.20
CA ALA A 110 -4.14 -17.23 -2.50
C ALA A 110 -3.54 -15.83 -2.69
N TYR A 111 -4.29 -14.91 -3.30
CA TYR A 111 -3.85 -13.52 -3.46
C TYR A 111 -3.80 -12.78 -2.12
N SER A 112 -4.70 -13.09 -1.20
CA SER A 112 -4.72 -12.46 0.13
C SER A 112 -3.49 -12.81 0.95
N TRP A 113 -3.01 -14.07 0.91
CA TRP A 113 -1.73 -14.46 1.52
C TRP A 113 -0.54 -13.75 0.88
N MET A 114 -0.58 -13.57 -0.44
CA MET A 114 0.46 -12.82 -1.14
C MET A 114 0.48 -11.34 -0.76
N ILE A 115 -0.68 -10.70 -0.55
CA ILE A 115 -0.76 -9.33 -0.04
C ILE A 115 -0.07 -9.22 1.33
N LEU A 116 -0.31 -10.17 2.23
CA LEU A 116 0.33 -10.18 3.55
C LEU A 116 1.85 -10.31 3.43
N ALA A 117 2.35 -11.23 2.59
CA ALA A 117 3.78 -11.39 2.35
C ALA A 117 4.41 -10.12 1.75
N ARG A 118 3.75 -9.51 0.77
CA ARG A 118 4.18 -8.26 0.14
C ARG A 118 4.24 -7.12 1.16
N ASN A 119 3.19 -6.95 1.95
CA ASN A 119 3.14 -5.90 2.97
C ASN A 119 4.18 -6.13 4.07
N PHE A 120 4.49 -7.38 4.42
CA PHE A 120 5.57 -7.71 5.36
C PHE A 120 6.93 -7.25 4.83
N ILE A 121 7.21 -7.46 3.54
CA ILE A 121 8.43 -6.97 2.89
C ILE A 121 8.47 -5.43 2.93
N LEU A 122 7.38 -4.77 2.56
CA LEU A 122 7.29 -3.30 2.61
C LEU A 122 7.51 -2.74 4.03
N CYS A 123 6.91 -3.38 5.04
CA CYS A 123 7.13 -3.01 6.44
C CYS A 123 8.61 -3.19 6.83
N SER A 124 9.23 -4.30 6.40
CA SER A 124 10.65 -4.56 6.68
C SER A 124 11.56 -3.50 6.08
N ILE A 125 11.27 -3.03 4.86
CA ILE A 125 12.00 -1.93 4.21
C ILE A 125 11.81 -0.62 4.98
N LEU A 126 10.60 -0.31 5.43
CA LEU A 126 10.34 0.89 6.24
C LEU A 126 11.03 0.84 7.60
N VAL A 127 11.03 -0.32 8.28
CA VAL A 127 11.76 -0.52 9.54
C VAL A 127 13.26 -0.33 9.31
N LEU A 128 13.82 -0.89 8.24
CA LEU A 128 15.21 -0.67 7.88
C LEU A 128 15.49 0.82 7.63
N LEU A 129 14.63 1.51 6.88
CA LEU A 129 14.74 2.95 6.63
C LEU A 129 14.67 3.77 7.94
N TYR A 130 13.84 3.36 8.89
CA TYR A 130 13.72 4.00 10.20
C TYR A 130 15.00 3.87 11.03
N LEU A 131 15.60 2.68 11.04
CA LEU A 131 16.80 2.36 11.81
C LEU A 131 18.09 2.94 11.20
N LEU A 132 18.10 3.22 9.89
CA LEU A 132 19.24 3.84 9.24
C LEU A 132 19.47 5.27 9.77
N PRO A 133 20.72 5.63 10.15
CA PRO A 133 21.03 6.99 10.56
C PRO A 133 20.64 7.99 9.47
N LEU A 134 20.40 9.25 9.84
CA LEU A 134 20.21 10.29 8.85
C LEU A 134 21.45 10.38 7.94
N ALA A 135 21.22 10.61 6.65
CA ALA A 135 22.31 10.78 5.70
C ALA A 135 23.23 11.92 6.20
N PRO A 136 24.57 11.73 6.15
CA PRO A 136 25.53 12.66 6.75
C PRO A 136 25.56 14.04 6.06
N ARG A 137 24.87 14.17 4.92
CA ARG A 137 24.78 15.41 4.15
C ARG A 137 23.44 15.48 3.43
N PHE A 138 23.03 16.69 3.08
CA PHE A 138 21.91 16.89 2.19
C PHE A 138 22.21 16.37 0.77
N PRO A 139 21.22 15.76 0.10
CA PRO A 139 21.35 15.33 -1.28
C PRO A 139 21.48 16.54 -2.21
N THR A 140 22.27 16.40 -3.27
CA THR A 140 22.33 17.42 -4.32
C THR A 140 21.04 17.42 -5.16
N PHE A 141 20.81 18.48 -5.94
CA PHE A 141 19.67 18.57 -6.84
C PHE A 141 19.59 17.38 -7.81
N TRP A 142 20.72 17.02 -8.43
CA TRP A 142 20.82 15.89 -9.35
C TRP A 142 20.57 14.55 -8.66
N GLU A 143 21.05 14.37 -7.43
CA GLU A 143 20.78 13.18 -6.63
C GLU A 143 19.28 13.04 -6.31
N ARG A 144 18.57 14.14 -6.04
CA ARG A 144 17.11 14.12 -5.84
C ARG A 144 16.36 13.71 -7.10
N ILE A 145 16.69 14.30 -8.25
CA ILE A 145 16.09 13.94 -9.55
C ILE A 145 16.32 12.45 -9.84
N PHE A 146 17.57 12.00 -9.68
CA PHE A 146 17.93 10.61 -9.94
C PHE A 146 17.20 9.65 -8.98
N SER A 147 17.11 10.01 -7.70
CA SER A 147 16.42 9.20 -6.69
C SER A 147 14.92 9.11 -6.97
N PHE A 148 14.30 10.21 -7.40
CA PHE A 148 12.89 10.25 -7.82
C PHE A 148 12.65 9.33 -9.01
N TRP A 149 13.46 9.46 -10.07
CA TRP A 149 13.38 8.60 -11.25
C TRP A 149 13.51 7.12 -10.89
N MET A 150 14.48 6.76 -10.05
CA MET A 150 14.63 5.37 -9.59
C MET A 150 13.42 4.91 -8.76
N GLY A 151 12.94 5.74 -7.83
CA GLY A 151 11.77 5.43 -7.01
C GLY A 151 10.54 5.12 -7.87
N THR A 152 10.27 5.97 -8.87
CA THR A 152 9.15 5.79 -9.80
C THR A 152 9.34 4.54 -10.68
N VAL A 153 10.54 4.24 -11.16
CA VAL A 153 10.81 2.99 -11.91
C VAL A 153 10.53 1.76 -11.04
N PHE A 154 11.01 1.73 -9.80
CA PHE A 154 10.71 0.64 -8.88
C PHE A 154 9.22 0.52 -8.59
N PHE A 155 8.52 1.65 -8.45
CA PHE A 155 7.08 1.68 -8.27
C PHE A 155 6.32 1.13 -9.50
N ILE A 156 6.72 1.49 -10.71
CA ILE A 156 6.12 0.97 -11.94
C ILE A 156 6.33 -0.55 -12.05
N ILE A 157 7.54 -1.04 -11.78
CA ILE A 157 7.82 -2.48 -11.79
C ILE A 157 6.97 -3.20 -10.73
N PHE A 158 6.92 -2.64 -9.52
CA PHE A 158 6.12 -3.20 -8.42
C PHE A 158 4.63 -3.22 -8.75
N SER A 159 4.07 -2.14 -9.28
CA SER A 159 2.66 -2.03 -9.64
C SER A 159 2.31 -2.94 -10.82
N GLY A 160 3.17 -3.02 -11.84
CA GLY A 160 3.03 -3.95 -12.96
C GLY A 160 3.02 -5.41 -12.51
N TRP A 161 3.93 -5.79 -11.61
CA TRP A 161 3.94 -7.12 -11.02
C TRP A 161 2.64 -7.44 -10.27
N ASN A 162 2.13 -6.50 -9.47
CA ASN A 162 0.85 -6.67 -8.78
C ASN A 162 -0.33 -6.82 -9.76
N GLN A 163 -0.34 -6.08 -10.87
CA GLN A 163 -1.39 -6.19 -11.88
C GLN A 163 -1.37 -7.54 -12.60
N ILE A 164 -0.18 -8.04 -12.99
CA ILE A 164 -0.04 -9.34 -13.66
C ILE A 164 -0.63 -10.45 -12.80
N ILE A 165 -0.31 -10.46 -11.51
CA ILE A 165 -0.80 -11.49 -10.59
C ILE A 165 -2.30 -11.42 -10.41
N THR A 166 -2.83 -10.21 -10.31
CA THR A 166 -4.28 -10.01 -10.15
C THR A 166 -5.03 -10.48 -11.40
N ASN A 167 -4.51 -10.14 -12.59
CA ASN A 167 -5.07 -10.57 -13.87
C ASN A 167 -4.98 -12.09 -14.05
N ALA A 168 -3.87 -12.71 -13.62
CA ALA A 168 -3.70 -14.17 -13.66
C ALA A 168 -4.68 -14.90 -12.73
N ALA A 169 -5.17 -14.26 -11.66
CA ALA A 169 -6.14 -14.83 -10.73
C ALA A 169 -7.60 -14.78 -11.25
N GLN A 170 -7.94 -13.86 -12.17
CA GLN A 170 -9.32 -13.68 -12.64
C GLN A 170 -9.96 -14.91 -13.32
N PRO A 171 -9.27 -15.67 -14.19
CA PRO A 171 -9.84 -16.87 -14.81
C PRO A 171 -10.22 -17.94 -13.79
N LEU A 172 -9.43 -18.06 -12.72
CA LEU A 172 -9.66 -19.02 -11.64
C LEU A 172 -10.92 -18.65 -10.84
N LEU A 173 -11.15 -17.36 -10.61
CA LEU A 173 -12.38 -16.86 -9.97
C LEU A 173 -13.61 -17.14 -10.82
N LYS A 174 -13.56 -16.84 -12.13
CA LYS A 174 -14.66 -17.13 -13.05
C LYS A 174 -15.00 -18.61 -13.06
N LYS A 175 -13.98 -19.48 -13.07
CA LYS A 175 -14.19 -20.93 -13.01
C LYS A 175 -14.85 -21.34 -11.70
N LYS A 176 -14.39 -20.83 -10.55
CA LYS A 176 -14.97 -21.16 -9.24
C LYS A 176 -16.45 -20.76 -9.12
N MET A 177 -16.82 -19.57 -9.57
CA MET A 177 -18.23 -19.12 -9.59
C MET A 177 -19.15 -19.92 -10.53
N LEU A 178 -18.60 -20.68 -11.48
CA LEU A 178 -19.41 -21.54 -12.37
C LEU A 178 -19.70 -22.92 -11.76
N TYR A 179 -19.00 -23.31 -10.69
CA TYR A 179 -19.15 -24.62 -10.04
C TYR A 179 -19.70 -24.53 -8.60
N ASP A 180 -19.85 -23.33 -8.05
CA ASP A 180 -20.53 -23.01 -6.79
C ASP A 180 -21.97 -22.51 -7.08
#